data_AF-A0A7W4VM92-F1
#
_entry.id   AF-A0A7W4VM92-F1
#
_cell.length_a   1.000
_cell.length_b   1.000
_cell.length_c   1.000
_cell.angle_alpha   90.00
_cell.angle_beta   90.00
_cell.angle_gamma   90.00
#
_symmetry.space_group_name_H-M   'P 1'
#
loop_
_entity.id
_entity.type
_entity.pdbx_description
1 polymer ?
#
loop_
_entity_poly.entity_id
_entity_poly.type
_entity_poly.pdbx_seq_one_letter_code
_entity_poly.pdbx_strand_id
1 'polypeptide(L)'
;MTFSLKADVAKHVIALCRSIDADKTPHIAIDVSLTRTLAFDSLKLMQFFAGIEQLYPGIALEDWFVEHSTDGRDTLDSAVAYMTRFLAPNP
;
A
#
# COMPACT_ATOMS: atom_id res chain seq x y z
N MET A 1 7.26 -22.97 -6.26
CA MET A 1 6.51 -21.92 -6.98
C MET A 1 6.77 -20.60 -6.28
N THR A 2 7.79 -19.86 -6.71
CA THR A 2 8.02 -18.48 -6.26
C THR A 2 7.00 -17.60 -6.99
N PHE A 3 5.77 -17.55 -6.48
CA PHE A 3 4.96 -16.39 -6.75
C PHE A 3 5.80 -15.18 -6.33
N SER A 4 5.99 -14.21 -7.23
CA SER A 4 6.73 -12.99 -6.90
C SER A 4 6.07 -12.42 -5.65
N LEU A 5 6.76 -12.44 -4.51
CA LEU A 5 6.31 -11.85 -3.25
C LEU A 5 5.69 -10.46 -3.46
N LYS A 6 6.29 -9.68 -4.36
CA LYS A 6 5.77 -8.38 -4.83
C LYS A 6 4.34 -8.46 -5.38
N ALA A 7 4.02 -9.44 -6.22
CA ALA A 7 2.72 -9.62 -6.83
C ALA A 7 1.64 -10.06 -5.82
N ASP A 8 2.00 -10.89 -4.83
CA ASP A 8 1.06 -11.26 -3.76
C ASP A 8 0.80 -10.10 -2.80
N VAL A 9 1.86 -9.38 -2.39
CA VAL A 9 1.73 -8.16 -1.57
C VAL A 9 0.90 -7.12 -2.31
N ALA A 10 1.15 -6.90 -3.61
CA ALA A 10 0.36 -5.98 -4.42
C ALA A 10 -1.14 -6.34 -4.44
N LYS A 11 -1.49 -7.62 -4.58
CA LYS A 11 -2.90 -8.06 -4.54
C LYS A 11 -3.54 -7.75 -3.19
N HIS A 12 -2.86 -8.04 -2.08
CA HIS A 12 -3.38 -7.75 -0.75
C HIS A 12 -3.56 -6.25 -0.50
N VAL A 13 -2.57 -5.44 -0.91
CA VAL A 13 -2.63 -3.97 -0.81
C VAL A 13 -3.79 -3.41 -1.65
N ILE A 14 -3.94 -3.86 -2.89
CA ILE A 14 -5.05 -3.42 -3.76
C ILE A 14 -6.41 -3.84 -3.19
N ALA A 15 -6.52 -5.06 -2.66
CA ALA A 15 -7.74 -5.53 -2.03
C ALA A 15 -8.11 -4.68 -0.80
N LEU A 16 -7.11 -4.29 0.01
CA LEU A 16 -7.31 -3.38 1.14
C LEU A 16 -7.79 -2.00 0.68
N CYS A 17 -7.14 -1.40 -0.32
CA CYS A 17 -7.58 -0.12 -0.89
C CYS A 17 -9.02 -0.18 -1.40
N ARG A 18 -9.41 -1.28 -2.06
CA ARG A 18 -10.80 -1.50 -2.50
C ARG A 18 -11.76 -1.64 -1.33
N SER A 19 -11.35 -2.26 -0.23
CA SER A 19 -12.18 -2.36 0.97
C SER A 19 -12.41 -1.00 1.64
N ILE A 20 -11.41 -0.12 1.59
CA ILE A 20 -11.47 1.23 2.17
C ILE A 20 -12.28 2.19 1.28
N ASP A 21 -12.18 2.02 -0.03
CA ASP A 21 -12.79 2.90 -1.04
C ASP A 21 -13.82 2.17 -1.93
N ALA A 22 -14.58 1.26 -1.32
CA ALA A 22 -15.51 0.33 -1.98
C ALA A 22 -16.53 0.99 -2.92
N ASP A 23 -16.81 2.28 -2.73
CA ASP A 23 -17.81 3.04 -3.47
C ASP A 23 -17.31 3.70 -4.77
N LYS A 24 -15.99 3.92 -4.93
CA LYS A 24 -15.50 4.85 -5.98
C LYS A 24 -14.68 4.23 -7.09
N THR A 25 -13.96 3.13 -6.83
CA THR A 25 -12.90 2.72 -7.77
C THR A 25 -12.91 1.21 -8.06
N PRO A 26 -13.66 0.75 -9.10
CA PRO A 26 -13.71 -0.68 -9.44
C PRO A 26 -12.37 -1.23 -9.96
N HIS A 27 -11.47 -0.36 -10.41
CA HIS A 27 -10.17 -0.76 -10.95
C HIS A 27 -9.04 0.13 -10.40
N ILE A 28 -8.50 -0.28 -9.25
CA ILE A 28 -7.30 0.32 -8.65
C ILE A 28 -6.07 -0.30 -9.32
N ALA A 29 -5.31 0.49 -10.08
CA ALA A 29 -4.02 0.10 -10.65
C ALA A 29 -2.90 0.29 -9.61
N ILE A 30 -1.74 -0.34 -9.81
CA ILE A 30 -0.65 -0.33 -8.81
C ILE A 30 0.18 0.97 -8.84
N ASP A 31 0.14 1.70 -9.94
CA ASP A 31 0.83 2.98 -10.16
C ASP A 31 0.07 4.18 -9.60
N VAL A 32 -1.10 3.97 -8.98
CA VAL A 32 -1.92 5.05 -8.43
C VAL A 32 -1.37 5.55 -7.09
N SER A 33 -1.45 6.86 -6.88
CA SER A 33 -1.10 7.52 -5.61
C SER A 33 -2.27 7.48 -4.62
N LEU A 34 -1.98 7.17 -3.36
CA LEU A 34 -2.95 7.14 -2.26
C LEU A 34 -3.62 8.52 -2.07
N THR A 35 -2.83 9.59 -2.05
CA THR A 35 -3.30 10.95 -1.79
C THR A 35 -3.77 11.70 -3.04
N ARG A 36 -3.12 11.51 -4.19
CA ARG A 36 -3.49 12.23 -5.43
C ARG A 36 -4.57 11.55 -6.24
N THR A 37 -4.43 10.24 -6.45
CA THR A 37 -5.34 9.50 -7.36
C THR A 37 -6.54 8.97 -6.59
N LEU A 38 -6.29 8.27 -5.48
CA LEU A 38 -7.36 7.73 -4.65
C LEU A 38 -7.96 8.78 -3.70
N ALA A 39 -7.32 9.95 -3.57
CA ALA A 39 -7.76 11.05 -2.72
C ALA A 39 -8.10 10.58 -1.30
N PHE A 40 -7.26 9.70 -0.74
CA PHE A 40 -7.43 9.23 0.63
C PHE A 40 -7.24 10.41 1.60
N ASP A 41 -8.29 10.67 2.37
CA ASP A 41 -8.21 11.59 3.50
C ASP A 41 -7.45 10.95 4.68
N SER A 42 -7.19 11.74 5.71
CA SER A 42 -6.44 11.29 6.89
C SER A 42 -7.05 10.04 7.54
N LEU A 43 -8.37 9.87 7.48
CA LEU A 43 -9.05 8.71 8.06
C LEU A 43 -8.82 7.46 7.20
N LYS A 44 -8.96 7.56 5.87
CA LYS A 44 -8.68 6.46 4.94
C LYS A 44 -7.21 6.04 4.96
N LEU A 45 -6.30 7.00 5.10
CA LEU A 45 -4.88 6.71 5.29
C LEU A 45 -4.62 5.93 6.58
N MET A 46 -5.21 6.34 7.70
CA MET A 46 -5.11 5.58 8.96
C MET A 46 -5.69 4.16 8.82
N GLN A 47 -6.85 4.01 8.17
CA GLN A 47 -7.43 2.69 7.89
C GLN A 47 -6.52 1.83 7.00
N PHE A 48 -5.85 2.45 6.03
CA PHE A 48 -4.89 1.79 5.16
C PHE A 48 -3.66 1.32 5.94
N PHE A 49 -3.04 2.18 6.75
CA PHE A 49 -1.87 1.79 7.56
C PHE A 49 -2.21 0.68 8.56
N ALA A 50 -3.34 0.81 9.27
CA ALA A 50 -3.81 -0.22 10.19
C ALA A 50 -4.10 -1.55 9.48
N GLY A 51 -4.71 -1.52 8.30
CA GLY A 51 -4.96 -2.72 7.51
C GLY A 51 -3.68 -3.40 7.02
N ILE A 52 -2.65 -2.63 6.66
CA ILE A 52 -1.34 -3.17 6.28
C ILE A 52 -0.63 -3.80 7.48
N GLU A 53 -0.63 -3.15 8.64
CA GLU A 53 -0.03 -3.70 9.86
C GLU A 53 -0.74 -4.99 10.31
N GLN A 54 -2.05 -5.07 10.15
CA GLN A 54 -2.81 -6.31 10.40
C GLN A 54 -2.44 -7.44 9.45
N LEU A 55 -2.22 -7.14 8.16
CA LEU A 55 -1.83 -8.14 7.16
C LEU A 55 -0.35 -8.56 7.31
N TYR A 56 0.52 -7.61 7.67
CA TYR A 56 1.95 -7.78 7.77
C TYR A 56 2.47 -7.16 9.07
N PRO A 57 2.34 -7.88 10.20
CA PRO A 57 2.79 -7.39 11.48
C PRO A 57 4.30 -7.09 11.45
N GLY A 58 4.68 -5.91 11.92
CA GLY A 58 6.07 -5.42 11.90
C GLY A 58 6.42 -4.52 10.71
N ILE A 59 5.48 -4.25 9.81
CA ILE A 59 5.67 -3.26 8.73
C ILE A 59 4.87 -1.99 9.04
N ALA A 60 5.58 -0.91 9.37
CA ALA A 60 5.00 0.42 9.50
C ALA A 60 5.17 1.20 8.18
N LEU A 61 4.06 1.57 7.55
CA LEU A 61 4.04 2.39 6.33
C LEU A 61 3.99 3.90 6.62
N GLU A 62 3.83 4.30 7.88
CA GLU A 62 3.74 5.70 8.27
C GLU A 62 5.01 6.47 7.92
N ASP A 63 6.18 5.91 8.25
CA ASP A 63 7.48 6.51 7.91
C ASP A 63 7.68 6.63 6.40
N TRP A 64 7.39 5.54 5.67
CA TRP A 64 7.42 5.53 4.20
C TRP A 64 6.50 6.60 3.61
N PHE A 65 5.30 6.77 4.17
CA PHE A 65 4.34 7.74 3.72
C PHE A 65 4.81 9.17 3.98
N VAL A 66 5.40 9.47 5.14
CA VAL A 66 5.98 10.81 5.39
C VAL A 66 7.06 11.14 4.36
N GLU A 67 7.89 10.17 3.99
CA GLU A 67 8.95 10.38 2.98
C GLU A 67 8.42 10.51 1.53
N HIS A 68 7.33 9.80 1.19
CA HIS A 68 6.87 9.66 -0.20
C HIS A 68 5.55 10.39 -0.51
N SER A 69 4.81 10.85 0.49
CA SER A 69 3.57 11.63 0.32
C SER A 69 3.81 12.96 -0.36
N THR A 70 5.00 13.52 -0.21
CA THR A 70 5.39 14.75 -0.92
C THR A 70 5.58 14.44 -2.41
N ASP A 71 4.90 15.22 -3.25
CA ASP A 71 4.87 15.15 -4.72
C ASP A 71 4.04 14.01 -5.35
N GLY A 72 3.27 13.26 -4.55
CA GLY A 72 2.45 12.15 -5.07
C GLY A 72 3.25 10.89 -5.41
N ARG A 73 4.39 10.69 -4.74
CA ARG A 73 5.23 9.49 -4.86
C ARG A 73 4.76 8.34 -3.97
N ASP A 74 3.67 8.54 -3.24
CA ASP A 74 2.95 7.58 -2.41
C ASP A 74 2.10 6.62 -3.24
N THR A 75 2.72 6.01 -4.26
CA THR A 75 2.06 5.03 -5.13
C THR A 75 1.97 3.66 -4.45
N LEU A 76 0.97 2.85 -4.82
CA LEU A 76 0.87 1.48 -4.31
C LEU A 76 2.11 0.65 -4.69
N ASP A 77 2.71 0.87 -5.86
CA ASP A 77 3.93 0.16 -6.27
C ASP A 77 5.11 0.50 -5.36
N SER A 78 5.28 1.77 -4.99
CA SER A 78 6.31 2.18 -4.03
C SER A 78 6.06 1.66 -2.62
N ALA A 79 4.80 1.61 -2.16
CA ALA A 79 4.44 1.00 -0.89
C ALA A 79 4.79 -0.49 -0.90
N VAL A 80 4.33 -1.22 -1.92
CA VAL A 80 4.62 -2.64 -2.10
C VAL A 80 6.13 -2.88 -2.18
N ALA A 81 6.88 -2.07 -2.93
CA ALA A 81 8.33 -2.17 -3.02
C ALA A 81 8.99 -1.99 -1.65
N TYR A 82 8.54 -1.00 -0.86
CA TYR A 82 9.00 -0.80 0.51
C TYR A 82 8.71 -2.03 1.37
N MET A 83 7.46 -2.53 1.39
CA MET A 83 7.05 -3.71 2.15
C MET A 83 7.87 -4.96 1.79
N THR A 84 8.12 -5.18 0.49
CA THR A 84 8.89 -6.35 0.04
C THR A 84 10.34 -6.35 0.54
N ARG A 85 10.92 -5.21 0.90
CA ARG A 85 12.26 -5.16 1.52
C ARG A 85 12.27 -5.74 2.93
N PHE A 86 11.17 -5.62 3.66
CA PHE A 86 11.03 -6.20 5.01
C PHE A 86 10.62 -7.67 4.97
N LEU A 87 9.90 -8.07 3.92
CA LEU A 87 9.40 -9.44 3.75
C LEU A 87 10.37 -10.36 3.01
N ALA A 88 11.34 -9.81 2.28
CA ALA A 88 12.39 -10.60 1.67
C ALA A 88 13.30 -11.18 2.77
N PRO A 89 13.58 -12.49 2.76
CA PRO A 89 14.59 -13.05 3.65
C PRO A 89 15.93 -12.36 3.34
N ASN A 90 16.52 -11.74 4.36
CA ASN A 90 17.85 -11.15 4.27
C ASN A 90 18.83 -12.26 3.78
N PRO A 91 19.63 -12.02 2.73
CA PRO A 91 20.61 -12.99 2.25
C PRO A 91 21.69 -13.30 3.31
#